data_AF-K3ZDT6-F1
#
_entry.id   AF-K3ZDT6-F1
#
_cell.length_a   1.000
_cell.length_b   1.000
_cell.length_c   1.000
_cell.angle_alpha   90.00
_cell.angle_beta   90.00
_cell.angle_gamma   90.00
#
_symmetry.space_group_name_H-M   'P 1'
#
loop_
_entity.id
_entity.type
_entity.pdbx_description
1 polymer ?
#
loop_
_entity_poly.entity_id
_entity_poly.type
_entity_poly.pdbx_seq_one_letter_code
_entity_poly.pdbx_strand_id
1 'polypeptide(L)'
;MALRPARPLPAARRRSTTKQLGKHKGNHEDGPNRKAYHVAYDDTKVGDADKLLELRGDPACVAQPDLAAAPCRLAPPGLPAAFYKAEWDVILVDAPTGYAPWSPGRMGAIYAAGMAARARRPGATTDVLVHDVDRPVEDRFSRAFLCEAYMVEQVGELRHFAVPSHRGRDAVPSHRGRDAVPPFCPHDEDTANA
;
A
#
# COMPACT_ATOMS: atom_id res chain seq x y z
N MET A 1 3.69 2.62 9.85
CA MET A 1 2.47 1.89 9.41
C MET A 1 1.59 1.53 10.62
N ALA A 2 0.55 2.33 10.88
CA ALA A 2 -0.46 2.03 11.89
C ALA A 2 -1.74 1.56 11.16
N LEU A 3 -2.23 0.36 11.49
CA LEU A 3 -3.26 -0.33 10.70
C LEU A 3 -4.44 -0.74 11.58
N ARG A 4 -5.66 -0.47 11.12
CA ARG A 4 -6.91 -0.85 11.78
C ARG A 4 -7.71 -1.81 10.89
N PRO A 5 -7.95 -3.07 11.32
CA PRO A 5 -8.96 -3.93 10.71
C PRO A 5 -10.36 -3.63 11.27
N ALA A 6 -11.41 -3.93 10.49
CA ALA A 6 -12.81 -3.83 10.91
C ALA A 6 -13.14 -4.75 12.11
N ARG A 7 -14.02 -4.29 13.01
CA ARG A 7 -14.37 -4.99 14.27
C ARG A 7 -15.47 -6.06 14.08
N PRO A 8 -15.32 -7.26 14.64
CA PRO A 8 -16.44 -8.15 14.98
C PRO A 8 -17.10 -7.76 16.32
N LEU A 9 -18.40 -8.04 16.47
CA LEU A 9 -19.21 -7.80 17.68
C LEU A 9 -18.77 -8.70 18.86
N PRO A 10 -18.86 -8.23 20.13
CA PRO A 10 -18.26 -8.94 21.27
C PRO A 10 -19.17 -10.02 21.85
N ALA A 11 -18.59 -11.18 22.17
CA ALA A 11 -19.15 -12.17 23.10
C ALA A 11 -18.38 -12.16 24.44
N ALA A 12 -19.09 -12.46 25.52
CA ALA A 12 -18.68 -12.19 26.89
C ALA A 12 -17.59 -13.12 27.49
N ARG A 13 -16.64 -12.48 28.19
CA ARG A 13 -15.77 -12.88 29.31
C ARG A 13 -15.74 -14.33 29.84
N ARG A 14 -14.53 -14.74 30.25
CA ARG A 14 -14.15 -15.03 31.66
C ARG A 14 -12.63 -14.90 31.87
N ARG A 15 -12.22 -14.45 33.07
CA ARG A 15 -10.83 -14.16 33.47
C ARG A 15 -10.19 -15.38 34.13
N SER A 16 -8.87 -15.52 34.00
CA SER A 16 -8.03 -16.18 35.01
C SER A 16 -6.65 -15.54 35.03
N THR A 17 -6.14 -15.31 36.23
CA THR A 17 -4.92 -14.56 36.57
C THR A 17 -3.76 -15.50 36.87
N THR A 18 -2.56 -15.23 36.35
CA THR A 18 -1.29 -15.51 37.05
C THR A 18 -0.20 -14.55 36.54
N LYS A 19 0.58 -14.04 37.49
CA LYS A 19 1.53 -12.93 37.40
C LYS A 19 2.95 -13.51 37.38
N GLN A 20 3.84 -13.02 36.51
CA GLN A 20 5.28 -13.07 36.78
C GLN A 20 6.00 -11.88 36.10
N LEU A 21 7.10 -11.48 36.72
CA LEU A 21 7.59 -10.11 36.88
C LEU A 21 8.85 -9.87 36.03
N GLY A 22 8.95 -8.69 35.39
CA GLY A 22 10.25 -8.01 35.21
C GLY A 22 10.58 -7.37 33.85
N LYS A 23 10.28 -6.06 33.70
CA LYS A 23 11.17 -4.93 33.31
C LYS A 23 10.37 -3.82 32.59
N HIS A 24 10.27 -2.64 33.21
CA HIS A 24 9.58 -1.45 32.70
C HIS A 24 10.54 -0.52 31.94
N LYS A 25 10.16 -0.06 30.73
CA LYS A 25 9.73 1.35 30.49
C LYS A 25 9.38 1.59 29.01
N GLY A 26 8.14 2.04 28.81
CA GLY A 26 7.54 2.39 27.53
C GLY A 26 6.09 1.90 27.46
N ASN A 27 5.19 2.45 28.28
CA ASN A 27 3.77 2.09 28.27
C ASN A 27 3.13 2.58 26.96
N HIS A 28 3.01 1.70 25.97
CA HIS A 28 1.96 1.83 24.97
C HIS A 28 0.74 1.11 25.52
N GLU A 29 -0.34 1.83 25.78
CA GLU A 29 -1.60 1.20 26.17
C GLU A 29 -2.12 0.37 24.99
N ASP A 30 -1.97 -0.95 25.10
CA ASP A 30 -2.55 -1.93 24.18
C ASP A 30 -4.08 -1.84 24.24
N GLY A 31 -4.65 -0.98 23.40
CA GLY A 31 -6.07 -1.03 23.07
C GLY A 31 -6.42 -2.42 22.50
N PRO A 32 -7.58 -2.99 22.81
CA PRO A 32 -7.83 -4.44 22.78
C PRO A 32 -7.88 -5.12 21.39
N ASN A 33 -7.42 -4.48 20.31
CA ASN A 33 -7.40 -5.09 18.97
C ASN A 33 -6.36 -4.48 18.01
N ARG A 34 -5.23 -3.99 18.52
CA ARG A 34 -4.14 -3.47 17.67
C ARG A 34 -3.10 -4.58 17.47
N LYS A 35 -2.73 -4.85 16.23
CA LYS A 35 -1.62 -5.76 15.90
C LYS A 35 -0.56 -4.95 15.19
N ALA A 36 0.65 -4.98 15.74
CA ALA A 36 1.83 -4.39 15.12
C ALA A 36 2.72 -5.51 14.59
N TYR A 37 3.23 -5.32 13.39
CA TYR A 37 4.16 -6.24 12.75
C TYR A 37 5.37 -5.44 12.29
N HIS A 38 6.55 -5.91 12.69
CA HIS A 38 7.80 -5.37 12.16
C HIS A 38 8.13 -6.13 10.88
N VAL A 39 8.39 -5.37 9.81
CA VAL A 39 8.76 -5.90 8.50
C VAL A 39 10.02 -5.16 8.09
N ALA A 40 11.05 -5.90 7.68
CA ALA A 40 12.28 -5.31 7.16
C ALA A 40 12.05 -4.87 5.71
N TYR A 41 12.55 -3.71 5.33
CA TYR A 41 12.41 -3.18 3.97
C TYR A 41 13.68 -2.43 3.53
N ASP A 42 14.81 -3.14 3.53
CA ASP A 42 16.13 -2.55 3.21
C ASP A 42 16.52 -2.71 1.72
N ASP A 43 15.71 -3.44 0.95
CA ASP A 43 16.00 -3.83 -0.44
C ASP A 43 15.74 -2.72 -1.48
N THR A 44 14.98 -1.70 -1.09
CA THR A 44 14.69 -0.51 -1.89
C THR A 44 15.27 0.73 -1.21
N LYS A 45 16.10 1.47 -1.95
CA LYS A 45 16.79 2.66 -1.43
C LYS A 45 16.37 3.88 -2.23
N VAL A 46 16.42 5.05 -1.59
CA VAL A 46 16.06 6.34 -2.24
C VAL A 46 16.86 6.55 -3.53
N GLY A 47 18.15 6.17 -3.56
CA GLY A 47 19.00 6.30 -4.75
C GLY A 47 18.60 5.39 -5.93
N ASP A 48 17.77 4.37 -5.70
CA ASP A 48 17.27 3.48 -6.75
C ASP A 48 15.92 3.95 -7.34
N ALA A 49 15.37 5.07 -6.86
CA ALA A 49 14.00 5.50 -7.13
C ALA A 49 13.64 5.56 -8.62
N ASP A 50 14.51 6.12 -9.47
CA ASP A 50 14.19 6.26 -10.90
C ASP A 50 14.08 4.87 -11.58
N LYS A 51 15.02 3.95 -11.30
CA LYS A 51 14.97 2.56 -11.80
C LYS A 51 13.76 1.78 -11.27
N LEU A 52 13.40 2.05 -10.02
CA LEU A 52 12.24 1.41 -9.39
C LEU A 52 10.92 1.93 -9.97
N LEU A 53 10.87 3.17 -10.44
CA LEU A 53 9.68 3.76 -11.06
C LEU A 53 9.37 3.11 -12.43
N GLU A 54 10.41 2.74 -13.18
CA GLU A 54 10.29 2.02 -14.46
C GLU A 54 9.56 0.67 -14.32
N LEU A 55 9.62 0.05 -13.14
CA LEU A 55 8.95 -1.23 -12.86
C LEU A 55 7.42 -1.17 -12.90
N ARG A 56 6.83 0.02 -13.00
CA ARG A 56 5.38 0.18 -13.23
C ARG A 56 4.88 -0.52 -14.51
N GLY A 57 5.75 -0.69 -15.51
CA GLY A 57 5.41 -1.38 -16.76
C GLY A 57 5.81 -2.86 -16.75
N ASP A 58 6.53 -3.31 -15.73
CA ASP A 58 7.07 -4.67 -15.66
C ASP A 58 5.94 -5.67 -15.36
N PRO A 59 5.75 -6.72 -16.19
CA PRO A 59 4.79 -7.79 -15.93
C PRO A 59 4.92 -8.42 -14.55
N ALA A 60 6.13 -8.51 -13.98
CA ALA A 60 6.39 -9.01 -12.64
C ALA A 60 5.74 -8.15 -11.54
N CYS A 61 5.55 -6.86 -11.80
CA CYS A 61 5.00 -5.88 -10.87
C CYS A 61 3.54 -5.52 -11.14
N VAL A 62 3.06 -5.84 -12.35
CA VAL A 62 1.74 -5.47 -12.87
C VAL A 62 0.71 -6.61 -12.76
N ALA A 63 1.13 -7.84 -13.06
CA ALA A 63 0.19 -8.89 -13.47
C ALA A 63 -0.52 -9.64 -12.33
N GLN A 64 -0.40 -9.20 -11.07
CA GLN A 64 -0.78 -10.04 -9.93
C GLN A 64 -1.76 -9.33 -8.99
N PRO A 65 -3.01 -9.78 -8.83
CA PRO A 65 -3.82 -9.37 -7.69
C PRO A 65 -3.30 -9.96 -6.37
N ASP A 66 -2.28 -10.83 -6.42
CA ASP A 66 -1.62 -11.42 -5.25
C ASP A 66 -0.19 -10.89 -5.08
N LEU A 67 -0.05 -9.86 -4.25
CA LEU A 67 1.23 -9.29 -3.86
C LEU A 67 2.17 -10.33 -3.21
N ALA A 68 1.65 -11.40 -2.60
CA ALA A 68 2.47 -12.40 -1.91
C ALA A 68 3.30 -13.27 -2.87
N ALA A 69 2.86 -13.40 -4.13
CA ALA A 69 3.51 -14.20 -5.16
C ALA A 69 4.30 -13.34 -6.18
N ALA A 70 4.22 -12.01 -6.08
CA ALA A 70 4.83 -11.12 -7.05
C ALA A 70 6.38 -11.19 -6.96
N PRO A 71 7.09 -11.53 -8.05
CA PRO A 71 8.55 -11.45 -8.11
C PRO A 71 9.05 -9.99 -8.27
N CYS A 72 8.20 -9.01 -7.99
CA CYS A 72 8.49 -7.60 -8.14
C CYS A 72 9.45 -7.10 -7.06
N ARG A 73 10.52 -6.41 -7.47
CA ARG A 73 11.48 -5.81 -6.54
C ARG A 73 10.84 -4.78 -5.59
N LEU A 74 9.72 -4.16 -5.98
CA LEU A 74 8.97 -3.25 -5.11
C LEU A 74 8.13 -3.95 -4.04
N ALA A 75 7.87 -5.24 -4.16
CA ALA A 75 7.11 -5.98 -3.15
C ALA A 75 7.96 -6.15 -1.88
N PRO A 76 7.59 -5.53 -0.74
CA PRO A 76 8.36 -5.68 0.49
C PRO A 76 8.32 -7.15 0.93
N PRO A 77 9.47 -7.78 1.19
CA PRO A 77 9.48 -9.18 1.63
C PRO A 77 8.91 -9.29 3.05
N GLY A 78 8.35 -10.45 3.37
CA GLY A 78 8.00 -10.80 4.74
C GLY A 78 6.82 -10.03 5.35
N LEU A 79 5.93 -9.44 4.54
CA LEU A 79 4.66 -8.93 5.04
C LEU A 79 3.86 -10.07 5.72
N PRO A 80 3.17 -9.80 6.84
CA PRO A 80 2.45 -10.83 7.56
C PRO A 80 1.25 -11.35 6.77
N ALA A 81 0.86 -12.61 6.95
CA ALA A 81 -0.34 -13.18 6.32
C ALA A 81 -1.62 -12.35 6.57
N ALA A 82 -1.68 -11.63 7.70
CA ALA A 82 -2.78 -10.72 8.01
C ALA A 82 -2.89 -9.55 7.03
N PHE A 83 -1.78 -9.10 6.44
CA PHE A 83 -1.77 -8.03 5.45
C PHE A 83 -2.49 -8.43 4.17
N TYR A 84 -2.17 -9.63 3.66
CA TYR A 84 -2.74 -10.16 2.42
C TYR A 84 -4.21 -10.57 2.54
N LYS A 85 -4.64 -10.99 3.73
CA LYS A 85 -6.02 -11.44 3.98
C LYS A 85 -6.98 -10.29 4.34
N ALA A 86 -6.45 -9.11 4.65
CA ALA A 86 -7.26 -8.00 5.09
C ALA A 86 -7.97 -7.32 3.91
N GLU A 87 -9.27 -7.09 4.08
CA GLU A 87 -10.08 -6.26 3.20
C GLU A 87 -9.95 -4.79 3.63
N TRP A 88 -8.83 -4.16 3.29
CA TRP A 88 -8.48 -2.81 3.73
C TRP A 88 -9.54 -1.78 3.35
N ASP A 89 -10.12 -1.09 4.33
CA ASP A 89 -10.93 0.11 4.08
C ASP A 89 -10.02 1.34 3.87
N VAL A 90 -9.00 1.46 4.73
CA VAL A 90 -8.05 2.56 4.73
C VAL A 90 -6.62 2.03 4.91
N ILE A 91 -5.68 2.57 4.15
CA ILE A 91 -4.24 2.32 4.29
C ILE A 91 -3.53 3.66 4.46
N LEU A 92 -2.77 3.81 5.54
CA LEU A 92 -1.89 4.97 5.76
C LEU A 92 -0.43 4.55 5.55
N VAL A 93 0.21 5.14 4.54
CA VAL A 93 1.63 5.00 4.27
C VAL A 93 2.38 6.13 4.98
N ASP A 94 2.95 5.78 6.12
CA ASP A 94 3.70 6.67 7.00
C ASP A 94 4.92 5.92 7.59
N ALA A 95 6.07 6.56 7.54
CA ALA A 95 7.37 6.00 7.91
C ALA A 95 8.38 7.09 8.30
N PRO A 96 9.41 6.77 9.11
CA PRO A 96 10.45 7.72 9.50
C PRO A 96 11.25 8.24 8.31
N THR A 97 11.79 9.46 8.43
CA THR A 97 12.50 10.17 7.37
C THR A 97 13.84 9.51 7.03
N GLY A 98 14.00 9.13 5.76
CA GLY A 98 15.27 8.78 5.14
C GLY A 98 15.48 9.59 3.87
N TYR A 99 16.33 10.61 3.90
CA TYR A 99 16.67 11.44 2.73
C TYR A 99 17.93 10.98 2.01
N ALA A 100 18.77 10.20 2.70
CA ALA A 100 20.03 9.80 2.11
C ALA A 100 19.80 8.75 1.02
N PRO A 101 20.59 8.75 -0.07
CA PRO A 101 20.45 7.79 -1.16
C PRO A 101 20.48 6.32 -0.73
N TRP A 102 21.16 6.01 0.39
CA TRP A 102 21.24 4.66 0.94
C TRP A 102 20.12 4.32 1.94
N SER A 103 19.31 5.30 2.35
CA SER A 103 18.21 5.07 3.28
C SER A 103 17.09 4.32 2.60
N PRO A 104 16.38 3.45 3.33
CA PRO A 104 15.12 2.90 2.83
C PRO A 104 14.13 4.04 2.64
N GLY A 105 13.37 3.98 1.55
CA GLY A 105 12.28 4.93 1.29
C GLY A 105 10.92 4.26 1.28
N ARG A 106 9.89 5.01 0.89
CA ARG A 106 8.49 4.54 0.90
C ARG A 106 8.02 3.87 -0.39
N MET A 107 8.91 3.68 -1.37
CA MET A 107 8.59 3.13 -2.70
C MET A 107 7.86 1.78 -2.60
N GLY A 108 8.42 0.82 -1.86
CA GLY A 108 7.79 -0.50 -1.69
C GLY A 108 6.52 -0.46 -0.85
N ALA A 109 6.42 0.43 0.14
CA ALA A 109 5.23 0.59 0.95
C ALA A 109 4.05 1.18 0.16
N ILE A 110 4.32 2.19 -0.70
CA ILE A 110 3.34 2.76 -1.64
C ILE A 110 2.88 1.68 -2.62
N TYR A 111 3.81 0.93 -3.21
CA TYR A 111 3.49 -0.18 -4.10
C TYR A 111 2.59 -1.22 -3.41
N ALA A 112 2.99 -1.70 -2.23
CA ALA A 112 2.22 -2.67 -1.45
C ALA A 112 0.81 -2.17 -1.10
N ALA A 113 0.66 -0.89 -0.77
CA ALA A 113 -0.64 -0.27 -0.52
C ALA A 113 -1.54 -0.29 -1.76
N GLY A 114 -0.99 0.06 -2.93
CA GLY A 114 -1.71 0.00 -4.21
C GLY A 114 -2.15 -1.42 -4.56
N MET A 115 -1.27 -2.40 -4.40
CA MET A 115 -1.58 -3.80 -4.67
C MET A 115 -2.64 -4.35 -3.70
N ALA A 116 -2.53 -4.03 -2.41
CA ALA A 116 -3.52 -4.42 -1.40
C ALA A 116 -4.90 -3.81 -1.68
N ALA A 117 -4.94 -2.53 -2.07
CA ALA A 117 -6.18 -1.85 -2.44
C ALA A 117 -6.85 -2.50 -3.67
N ARG A 118 -6.06 -2.85 -4.69
CA ARG A 118 -6.53 -3.52 -5.90
C ARG A 118 -7.00 -4.95 -5.66
N ALA A 119 -6.39 -5.63 -4.69
CA ALA A 119 -6.73 -6.99 -4.29
C ALA A 119 -8.02 -7.08 -3.44
N ARG A 120 -8.62 -5.95 -3.06
CA ARG A 120 -9.87 -5.91 -2.30
C ARG A 120 -11.00 -6.64 -3.03
N ARG A 121 -12.04 -7.07 -2.31
CA ARG A 121 -13.24 -7.70 -2.89
C ARG A 121 -13.84 -6.87 -4.05
N PRO A 122 -14.43 -7.51 -5.07
CA PRO A 122 -15.00 -6.82 -6.23
C PRO A 122 -15.96 -5.69 -5.86
N GLY A 123 -15.89 -4.59 -6.61
CA GLY A 123 -16.75 -3.41 -6.41
C GLY A 123 -16.43 -2.55 -5.18
N ALA A 124 -15.43 -2.92 -4.38
CA ALA A 124 -14.99 -2.12 -3.24
C ALA A 124 -13.90 -1.11 -3.62
N THR A 125 -13.75 -0.08 -2.80
CA THR A 125 -12.71 0.97 -2.91
C THR A 125 -11.92 1.05 -1.61
N THR A 126 -10.62 1.32 -1.69
CA THR A 126 -9.76 1.51 -0.53
C THR A 126 -9.24 2.94 -0.52
N ASP A 127 -9.34 3.62 0.62
CA ASP A 127 -8.72 4.92 0.80
C ASP A 127 -7.23 4.74 1.13
N VAL A 128 -6.35 5.27 0.29
CA VAL A 128 -4.90 5.26 0.53
C VAL A 128 -4.43 6.67 0.82
N LEU A 129 -3.86 6.87 2.00
CA LEU A 129 -3.30 8.14 2.47
C LEU A 129 -1.77 8.02 2.47
N VAL A 130 -1.08 8.92 1.77
CA VAL A 130 0.38 8.95 1.68
C VAL A 130 0.90 10.26 2.28
N HIS A 131 1.80 10.16 3.25
CA HIS A 131 2.46 11.30 3.90
C HIS A 131 3.79 11.68 3.23
N ASP A 132 4.27 12.91 3.45
CA ASP A 132 5.46 13.55 2.85
C ASP A 132 5.47 13.56 1.32
N VAL A 133 4.32 13.84 0.69
CA VAL A 133 4.25 13.91 -0.79
C VAL A 133 4.86 15.18 -1.39
N ASP A 134 5.37 16.09 -0.57
CA ASP A 134 6.25 17.20 -0.97
C ASP A 134 7.64 16.71 -1.40
N ARG A 135 8.01 15.47 -1.03
CA ARG A 135 9.28 14.85 -1.43
C ARG A 135 9.18 14.22 -2.84
N PRO A 136 10.21 14.38 -3.69
CA PRO A 136 10.16 13.91 -5.08
C PRO A 136 9.95 12.40 -5.28
N VAL A 137 10.36 11.55 -4.33
CA VAL A 137 10.19 10.10 -4.43
C VAL A 137 8.74 9.73 -4.13
N GLU A 138 8.23 10.14 -2.97
CA GLU A 138 6.85 9.91 -2.56
C GLU A 138 5.84 10.52 -3.54
N ASP A 139 6.14 11.72 -4.06
CA ASP A 139 5.31 12.37 -5.07
C ASP A 139 5.14 11.50 -6.33
N ARG A 140 6.26 11.13 -6.97
CA ARG A 140 6.26 10.36 -8.22
C ARG A 140 5.71 8.95 -8.02
N PHE A 141 6.09 8.28 -6.93
CA PHE A 141 5.64 6.92 -6.65
C PHE A 141 4.15 6.84 -6.32
N SER A 142 3.61 7.78 -5.54
CA SER A 142 2.18 7.77 -5.21
C SER A 142 1.32 7.99 -6.46
N ARG A 143 1.69 8.94 -7.33
CA ARG A 143 1.00 9.17 -8.62
C ARG A 143 1.07 7.97 -9.55
N ALA A 144 2.26 7.35 -9.67
CA ALA A 144 2.45 6.20 -10.54
C ALA A 144 1.71 4.96 -10.05
N PHE A 145 1.94 4.54 -8.79
CA PHE A 145 1.51 3.24 -8.30
C PHE A 145 0.11 3.25 -7.65
N LEU A 146 -0.39 4.39 -7.20
CA LEU A 146 -1.78 4.54 -6.73
C LEU A 146 -2.70 5.12 -7.80
N CYS A 147 -2.14 5.57 -8.93
CA CYS A 147 -2.79 6.22 -10.05
C CYS A 147 -3.33 7.61 -9.71
N GLU A 148 -2.76 8.64 -10.34
CA GLU A 148 -3.21 10.03 -10.26
C GLU A 148 -4.70 10.23 -10.55
N ALA A 149 -5.29 9.47 -11.48
CA ALA A 149 -6.72 9.51 -11.75
C ALA A 149 -7.60 9.08 -10.56
N TYR A 150 -7.03 8.41 -9.56
CA TYR A 150 -7.71 8.05 -8.31
C TYR A 150 -7.40 9.02 -7.17
N MET A 151 -6.64 10.09 -7.42
CA MET A 151 -6.38 11.12 -6.42
C MET A 151 -7.68 11.89 -6.12
N VAL A 152 -8.05 11.95 -4.85
CA VAL A 152 -9.22 12.70 -4.38
C VAL A 152 -8.81 14.12 -4.06
N GLU A 153 -7.79 14.27 -3.21
CA GLU A 153 -7.26 15.56 -2.80
C GLU A 153 -5.83 15.44 -2.26
N GLN A 154 -5.17 16.58 -2.14
CA GLN A 154 -3.93 16.74 -1.38
C GLN A 154 -4.07 17.94 -0.44
N VAL A 155 -3.81 17.72 0.85
CA VAL A 155 -3.83 18.76 1.88
C VAL A 155 -2.46 18.82 2.55
N GLY A 156 -1.69 19.86 2.24
CA GLY A 156 -0.30 19.97 2.68
C GLY A 156 0.55 18.80 2.14
N GLU A 157 1.19 18.08 3.05
CA GLU A 157 2.08 16.94 2.77
C GLU A 157 1.34 15.59 2.73
N LEU A 158 0.01 15.59 2.92
CA LEU A 158 -0.81 14.39 2.90
C LEU A 158 -1.63 14.32 1.62
N ARG A 159 -1.55 13.18 0.91
CA ARG A 159 -2.32 12.91 -0.32
C ARG A 159 -3.27 11.75 -0.14
N HIS A 160 -4.50 11.90 -0.64
CA HIS A 160 -5.55 10.91 -0.56
C HIS A 160 -5.89 10.36 -1.96
N PHE A 161 -5.95 9.04 -2.04
CA PHE A 161 -6.42 8.29 -3.21
C PHE A 161 -7.60 7.39 -2.84
N ALA A 162 -8.59 7.31 -3.71
CA ALA A 162 -9.70 6.35 -3.64
C ALA A 162 -9.46 5.23 -4.67
N VAL A 163 -8.69 4.22 -4.29
CA VAL A 163 -8.22 3.16 -5.20
C VAL A 163 -9.27 2.05 -5.30
N PRO A 164 -9.86 1.81 -6.48
CA PRO A 164 -10.84 0.75 -6.64
C PRO A 164 -10.20 -0.64 -6.68
N SER A 165 -10.97 -1.65 -6.27
CA SER A 165 -10.66 -3.05 -6.51
C SER A 165 -10.55 -3.34 -8.00
N HIS A 166 -9.56 -4.17 -8.36
CA HIS A 166 -9.38 -4.72 -9.70
C HIS A 166 -9.88 -6.17 -9.79
N ARG A 167 -10.37 -6.76 -8.70
CA ARG A 167 -10.98 -8.10 -8.72
C ARG A 167 -12.38 -8.06 -9.33
N GLY A 168 -12.70 -9.04 -10.15
CA GLY A 168 -14.03 -9.17 -10.78
C GLY A 168 -14.34 -8.07 -11.80
N ARG A 169 -13.37 -7.20 -12.10
CA ARG A 169 -13.38 -6.40 -13.31
C ARG A 169 -12.86 -7.29 -14.42
N ASP A 170 -13.77 -8.07 -15.02
CA ASP A 170 -13.46 -8.67 -16.31
C ASP A 170 -13.00 -7.54 -17.23
N ALA A 171 -11.93 -7.79 -17.99
CA ALA A 171 -11.64 -7.01 -19.17
C ALA A 171 -12.86 -7.13 -20.09
N VAL A 172 -13.85 -6.27 -19.90
CA VAL A 172 -15.01 -6.18 -20.80
C VAL A 172 -14.42 -5.89 -22.17
N PRO A 173 -14.66 -6.74 -23.20
CA PRO A 173 -14.31 -6.40 -24.56
C PRO A 173 -15.25 -5.28 -25.02
N SER A 174 -14.95 -4.06 -24.60
CA SER A 174 -15.52 -2.87 -25.18
C SER A 174 -14.88 -2.74 -26.55
N HIS A 175 -15.69 -2.75 -27.62
CA HIS A 175 -15.29 -2.49 -29.00
C HIS A 175 -14.69 -1.09 -29.22
N ARG A 176 -14.33 -0.37 -28.15
CA ARG A 176 -13.51 0.84 -28.14
C ARG A 176 -12.41 0.65 -27.10
N GLY A 177 -11.16 0.56 -27.54
CA GLY A 177 -9.98 0.30 -26.70
C GLY A 177 -9.60 1.40 -25.70
N ARG A 178 -10.53 1.83 -24.83
CA ARG A 178 -10.30 2.83 -23.77
C ARG A 178 -10.69 2.38 -22.36
N ASP A 179 -11.21 1.16 -22.20
CA ASP A 179 -11.82 0.71 -20.93
C ASP A 179 -11.00 -0.35 -20.17
N ALA A 180 -9.83 -0.75 -20.69
CA ALA A 180 -8.90 -1.55 -19.91
C ALA A 180 -8.35 -0.65 -18.80
N VAL A 181 -8.78 -0.87 -17.56
CA VAL A 181 -8.22 -0.16 -16.40
C VAL A 181 -6.74 -0.55 -16.34
N PRO A 182 -5.82 0.37 -16.66
CA PRO A 182 -4.42 0.01 -16.64
C PRO A 182 -4.05 -0.31 -15.19
N PRO A 183 -3.15 -1.28 -14.98
CA PRO A 183 -2.75 -1.74 -13.66
C PRO A 183 -2.20 -0.58 -12.80
N PHE A 184 -1.58 0.40 -13.46
CA PHE A 184 -1.14 1.68 -12.93
C PHE A 184 -1.56 2.80 -13.87
N CYS A 185 -1.53 4.06 -13.44
CA CYS A 185 -1.91 5.17 -14.31
C CYS A 185 -1.02 5.19 -15.58
N PRO A 186 -1.61 5.43 -16.77
CA PRO A 186 -0.81 5.64 -17.97
C PRO A 186 0.08 6.88 -17.79
N HIS A 187 1.26 6.88 -18.40
CA HIS A 187 2.09 8.08 -18.47
C HIS A 187 1.46 9.12 -19.38
N ASP A 188 1.80 10.38 -19.18
CA ASP A 188 1.50 11.43 -20.16
C ASP A 188 2.05 11.07 -21.56
N GLU A 189 3.24 10.43 -21.64
CA GLU A 189 3.79 9.94 -22.91
C GLU A 189 3.02 8.76 -23.53
N ASP A 190 2.34 7.95 -22.72
CA ASP A 190 1.48 6.87 -23.22
C ASP A 190 0.20 7.43 -23.85
N THR A 191 -0.26 8.60 -23.39
CA THR A 191 -1.41 9.32 -23.98
C THR A 191 -1.05 10.15 -25.21
N ALA A 192 0.22 10.48 -25.41
CA ALA A 192 0.69 11.27 -26.55
C ALA A 192 0.83 10.47 -27.86
N ASN A 193 0.81 9.13 -27.79
CA ASN A 193 0.94 8.22 -28.93
C ASN A 193 -0.34 7.39 -29.22
N ALA A 194 -1.48 7.78 -28.65
CA ALA A 194 -2.77 7.07 -28.78
C ALA A 194 -3.79 7.83 -29.65
#